data_AF-F9Q666-F1
#
_entry.id   AF-F9Q666-F1
#
_cell.length_a   1.000
_cell.length_b   1.000
_cell.length_c   1.000
_cell.angle_alpha   90.00
_cell.angle_beta   90.00
_cell.angle_gamma   90.00
#
_symmetry.space_group_name_H-M   'P 1'
#
loop_
_entity.id
_entity.type
_entity.pdbx_description
1 polymer ?
#
loop_
_entity_poly.entity_id
_entity_poly.type
_entity_poly.pdbx_seq_one_letter_code
_entity_poly.pdbx_strand_id
1 'polypeptide(L)'
;MSLLKKAIVKLVGSRAKISSINFAEIQSVLIKPIGDAIGDSIAHSAHIKQLKAANPNIKIGIFVSSRSRLIYELSGLVDVFLKIKL
;
A
#
# COMPACT_ATOMS: atom_id res chain seq x y z
N MET A 1 24.39 18.24 25.89
CA MET A 1 23.76 18.73 24.64
C MET A 1 23.30 20.17 24.87
N SER A 2 23.83 21.13 24.09
CA SER A 2 23.59 22.57 24.28
C SER A 2 22.10 22.94 24.27
N LEU A 3 21.71 23.94 25.07
CA LEU A 3 20.36 24.53 25.13
C LEU A 3 19.86 24.95 23.74
N LEU A 4 20.76 25.44 22.89
CA LEU A 4 20.46 25.83 21.51
C LEU A 4 19.98 24.64 20.67
N LYS A 5 20.61 23.47 20.82
CA LYS A 5 20.20 22.25 20.11
C LYS A 5 18.81 21.78 20.55
N LYS A 6 18.48 21.91 21.84
CA LYS A 6 17.13 21.57 22.34
C LYS A 6 16.05 22.51 21.77
N ALA A 7 16.36 23.81 21.64
CA ALA A 7 15.43 24.78 21.05
C ALA A 7 15.16 24.48 19.57
N ILE A 8 16.20 24.20 18.79
CA ILE A 8 16.09 23.87 17.36
C ILE A 8 15.25 22.59 17.17
N VAL A 9 15.50 21.54 17.95
CA VAL A 9 14.73 20.28 17.85
C VAL A 9 13.27 20.49 18.23
N LYS A 10 12.96 21.36 19.19
CA LYS A 10 11.56 21.62 19.58
C LYS A 10 10.78 22.45 18.54
N LEU A 11 11.46 23.36 17.85
CA LEU A 11 10.87 24.24 16.85
C LEU A 11 10.75 23.60 15.46
N VAL A 12 11.74 22.79 15.06
CA VAL A 12 11.83 22.23 13.70
C VAL A 12 11.66 20.71 13.68
N GLY A 13 11.94 20.04 14.80
CA GLY A 13 11.91 18.58 14.90
C GLY A 13 10.55 17.98 15.26
N SER A 14 9.52 18.79 15.53
CA SER A 14 8.17 18.26 15.73
C SER A 14 7.58 17.92 14.35
N ARG A 15 7.36 16.62 14.09
CA ARG A 15 6.61 16.19 12.92
C ARG A 15 5.26 16.90 12.93
N ALA A 16 4.89 17.52 11.81
CA ALA A 16 3.55 18.04 11.64
C ALA A 16 2.55 16.93 12.00
N LYS A 17 1.60 17.23 12.89
CA LYS A 17 0.51 16.31 13.18
C LYS A 17 -0.24 16.10 11.87
N ILE A 18 -0.12 14.91 11.30
CA ILE A 18 -0.93 14.50 10.15
C ILE A 18 -2.38 14.56 10.65
N SER A 19 -3.19 15.40 10.02
CA SER A 19 -4.64 15.42 10.24
C SER A 19 -5.20 14.02 9.96
N SER A 20 -6.36 13.69 10.54
CA SER A 20 -7.01 12.40 10.28
C SER A 20 -7.12 12.18 8.77
N ILE A 21 -6.46 11.15 8.26
CA ILE A 21 -6.54 10.77 6.85
C ILE A 21 -7.95 10.25 6.60
N ASN A 22 -8.70 10.91 5.72
CA ASN A 22 -9.98 10.40 5.27
C ASN A 22 -9.75 9.27 4.26
N PHE A 23 -9.81 8.02 4.73
CA PHE A 23 -9.60 6.86 3.87
C PHE A 23 -10.63 6.75 2.73
N ALA A 24 -11.80 7.38 2.85
CA ALA A 24 -12.80 7.41 1.79
C ALA A 24 -12.36 8.23 0.56
N GLU A 25 -11.39 9.14 0.72
CA GLU A 25 -10.85 9.97 -0.38
C GLU A 25 -9.71 9.29 -1.13
N ILE A 26 -9.24 8.12 -0.68
CA ILE A 26 -8.15 7.40 -1.35
C ILE A 26 -8.65 6.84 -2.69
N GLN A 27 -8.10 7.39 -3.77
CA GLN A 27 -8.46 7.00 -5.14
C GLN A 27 -7.67 5.78 -5.64
N SER A 28 -6.47 5.55 -5.10
CA SER A 28 -5.63 4.45 -5.52
C SER A 28 -4.68 3.96 -4.44
N VAL A 29 -4.35 2.67 -4.47
CA VAL A 29 -3.37 2.03 -3.59
C VAL A 29 -2.41 1.20 -4.43
N LEU A 30 -1.13 1.29 -4.10
CA LEU A 30 -0.09 0.42 -4.64
C LEU A 30 0.31 -0.59 -3.56
N ILE A 31 0.20 -1.87 -3.87
CA ILE A 31 0.50 -2.98 -2.97
C ILE A 31 1.84 -3.60 -3.36
N LYS A 32 2.76 -3.69 -2.40
CA LYS A 32 3.95 -4.54 -2.47
C LYS A 32 3.67 -5.80 -1.64
N PRO A 33 3.30 -6.92 -2.26
CA PRO A 33 3.00 -8.14 -1.53
C PRO A 33 4.26 -8.68 -0.85
N ILE A 34 4.05 -9.32 0.29
CA ILE A 34 5.09 -10.04 1.04
C ILE A 34 5.00 -11.51 0.64
N GLY A 35 6.15 -12.12 0.33
CA GLY A 35 6.22 -13.48 -0.17
C GLY A 35 5.95 -13.59 -1.68
N ASP A 36 6.40 -14.70 -2.27
CA ASP A 36 6.21 -15.02 -3.69
C ASP A 36 5.63 -16.43 -3.89
N ALA A 37 5.16 -17.05 -2.81
CA ALA A 37 4.43 -18.30 -2.92
C ALA A 37 3.02 -18.03 -3.48
N ILE A 38 2.44 -19.07 -4.10
CA ILE A 38 1.08 -19.01 -4.63
C ILE A 38 0.08 -18.72 -3.50
N GLY A 39 0.26 -19.35 -2.33
CA GLY A 39 -0.59 -19.13 -1.16
C GLY A 39 -0.60 -17.68 -0.69
N ASP A 40 0.55 -17.00 -0.72
CA ASP A 40 0.65 -15.59 -0.36
C ASP A 40 -0.22 -14.72 -1.28
N SER A 41 -0.17 -15.00 -2.58
CA SER A 41 -0.94 -14.25 -3.59
C SER A 41 -2.46 -14.42 -3.43
N ILE A 42 -2.90 -15.62 -3.04
CA ILE A 42 -4.30 -15.91 -2.72
C ILE A 42 -4.73 -15.14 -1.47
N ALA A 43 -3.92 -15.15 -0.41
CA ALA A 43 -4.20 -14.41 0.82
C ALA A 43 -4.29 -12.89 0.56
N HIS A 44 -3.35 -12.33 -0.20
CA HIS A 44 -3.37 -10.92 -0.61
C HIS A 44 -4.64 -10.58 -1.39
N SER A 45 -5.14 -11.48 -2.24
CA SER A 45 -6.38 -11.26 -2.99
C SER A 45 -7.60 -11.08 -2.07
N ALA A 46 -7.66 -11.80 -0.95
CA ALA A 46 -8.71 -11.61 0.05
C ALA A 46 -8.68 -10.21 0.68
N HIS A 47 -7.49 -9.68 0.97
CA HIS A 47 -7.32 -8.31 1.48
C HIS A 47 -7.68 -7.25 0.44
N ILE A 48 -7.31 -7.47 -0.83
CA ILE A 48 -7.69 -6.55 -1.92
C ILE A 48 -9.22 -6.49 -2.06
N LYS A 49 -9.90 -7.64 -1.93
CA LYS A 49 -11.37 -7.67 -1.93
C LYS A 49 -11.97 -6.83 -0.80
N GLN A 50 -11.39 -6.87 0.39
CA GLN A 50 -11.84 -6.03 1.52
C GLN A 50 -11.63 -4.54 1.23
N LEU A 51 -10.50 -4.16 0.62
CA LEU A 51 -10.24 -2.77 0.22
C LEU A 51 -11.26 -2.27 -0.80
N LYS A 52 -11.56 -3.06 -1.84
CA LYS A 52 -12.60 -2.70 -2.82
C LYS A 52 -14.00 -2.69 -2.21
N ALA A 53 -14.30 -3.55 -1.23
CA ALA A 53 -15.58 -3.50 -0.53
C ALA A 53 -15.76 -2.21 0.28
N ALA A 54 -14.69 -1.74 0.95
CA ALA A 54 -14.71 -0.48 1.70
C ALA A 54 -14.75 0.74 0.77
N ASN A 55 -14.00 0.70 -0.34
CA ASN A 55 -13.90 1.78 -1.33
C ASN A 55 -14.13 1.21 -2.75
N PRO A 56 -15.39 1.12 -3.24
CA PRO A 56 -15.71 0.45 -4.52
C PRO A 56 -14.97 0.97 -5.75
N ASN A 57 -14.61 2.25 -5.76
CA ASN A 57 -13.96 2.92 -6.88
C ASN A 57 -12.43 2.97 -6.75
N ILE A 58 -11.84 2.32 -5.74
CA ILE A 58 -10.40 2.36 -5.54
C ILE A 58 -9.65 1.61 -6.64
N LYS A 59 -8.64 2.28 -7.21
CA LYS A 59 -7.73 1.69 -8.18
C LYS A 59 -6.59 0.95 -7.48
N ILE A 60 -6.42 -0.33 -7.77
CA ILE A 60 -5.42 -1.19 -7.13
C ILE A 60 -4.29 -1.47 -8.10
N GLY A 61 -3.09 -1.03 -7.75
CA GLY A 61 -1.85 -1.48 -8.36
C GLY A 61 -1.18 -2.54 -7.48
N ILE A 62 -0.56 -3.55 -8.08
CA ILE A 62 0.23 -4.53 -7.33
C ILE A 62 1.53 -4.89 -8.05
N PHE A 63 2.59 -5.09 -7.26
CA PHE A 63 3.81 -5.68 -7.76
C PHE A 63 3.65 -7.21 -7.91
N VAL A 64 4.01 -7.74 -9.08
CA VAL A 64 3.91 -9.16 -9.40
C VAL A 64 5.23 -9.73 -9.88
N SER A 65 5.42 -11.02 -9.60
CA SER A 65 6.41 -11.88 -10.25
C SER A 65 5.75 -12.62 -11.42
N SER A 66 6.52 -13.44 -12.14
CA SER A 66 5.96 -14.36 -13.13
C SER A 66 5.00 -15.38 -12.54
N ARG A 67 5.20 -15.78 -11.27
CA ARG A 67 4.42 -16.82 -10.59
C ARG A 67 3.09 -16.31 -10.06
N SER A 68 3.06 -15.09 -9.54
CA SER A 68 1.88 -14.51 -8.89
C SER A 68 0.94 -13.79 -9.85
N ARG A 69 1.45 -13.36 -11.01
CA ARG A 69 0.69 -12.56 -11.98
C ARG A 69 -0.66 -13.19 -12.37
N LEU A 70 -0.65 -14.47 -12.76
CA LEU A 70 -1.85 -15.15 -13.24
C LEU A 70 -2.96 -15.20 -12.18
N ILE A 71 -2.60 -15.34 -10.90
CA ILE A 71 -3.55 -15.39 -9.78
C ILE A 71 -4.30 -14.06 -9.68
N TYR A 72 -3.56 -12.95 -9.72
CA TYR A 72 -4.16 -11.63 -9.61
C TYR A 72 -4.97 -11.25 -10.86
N GLU A 73 -4.54 -11.66 -12.06
CA GLU A 73 -5.31 -11.46 -13.30
C GLU A 73 -6.65 -12.21 -13.25
N LEU A 74 -6.65 -13.49 -12.85
CA LEU A 74 -7.86 -14.30 -12.72
C LEU A 74 -8.79 -13.83 -11.59
N SER A 75 -8.26 -13.14 -10.57
CA SER A 75 -9.08 -12.61 -9.48
C SER A 75 -10.02 -11.48 -9.93
N GLY A 76 -9.66 -10.73 -10.98
CA GLY A 76 -10.37 -9.52 -11.40
C GLY A 76 -10.33 -8.36 -10.38
N LEU A 77 -9.49 -8.45 -9.35
CA LEU A 77 -9.43 -7.47 -8.25
C LEU A 77 -8.34 -6.41 -8.42
N VAL A 78 -7.47 -6.54 -9.43
CA VAL A 78 -6.31 -5.67 -9.61
C VAL A 78 -6.40 -4.95 -10.94
N ASP A 79 -6.17 -3.64 -10.90
CA ASP A 79 -6.30 -2.74 -12.06
C ASP A 79 -4.95 -2.55 -12.78
N VAL A 80 -3.82 -2.57 -12.05
CA VAL A 80 -2.47 -2.34 -12.61
C VAL A 80 -1.47 -3.36 -12.07
N PHE A 81 -0.71 -3.99 -12.98
CA PHE A 81 0.31 -4.98 -12.64
C PHE A 81 1.70 -4.41 -12.93
N LEU A 82 2.53 -4.32 -11.89
CA LEU A 82 3.90 -3.80 -11.97
C LEU A 82 4.89 -4.95 -11.81
N LYS A 83 5.87 -5.07 -12.71
CA LYS A 83 6.91 -6.10 -12.57
C LYS A 83 7.91 -5.70 -11.49
N ILE A 84 8.21 -6.62 -10.57
CA ILE A 84 9.37 -6.46 -9.70
C ILE A 84 10.61 -6.64 -10.58
N LYS A 85 11.42 -5.59 -10.75
CA LYS A 85 12.81 -5.74 -11.18
C LYS A 85 13.59 -6.18 -9.94
N LEU A 86 13.98 -7.45 -9.92
CA LEU A 86 15.04 -7.94 -9.02
C LEU A 86 16.38 -7.40 -9.52
#